data_AF-A0A0G0FIV4-F1
#
_entry.id   AF-A0A0G0FIV4-F1
#
_cell.length_a   1.000
_cell.length_b   1.000
_cell.length_c   1.000
_cell.angle_alpha   90.00
_cell.angle_beta   90.00
_cell.angle_gamma   90.00
#
_symmetry.space_group_name_H-M   'P 1'
#
loop_
_entity.id
_entity.type
_entity.pdbx_description
1 polymer ?
#
loop_
_entity_poly.entity_id
_entity_poly.type
_entity_poly.pdbx_seq_one_letter_code
_entity_poly.pdbx_strand_id
1 'polypeptide(L)'
;MKIKKGPTRNAYGIAVAGGFTLIELLVVVAIIGILASVVLVSLSAAKNKGADAAVKANLHTVINQAELFASDHGDKYWPTGGALVNGACPITYVESGTNMFESNKQMFDALKEAIKQGSGDYCFNSSSAWAVAVGLKADTSHSWCVDNSGVAKEVAHTPSTAISGAGVCID
;
A
#
# COMPACT_ATOMS: atom_id res chain seq x y z
N MET A 1 61.03 39.51 50.25
CA MET A 1 60.52 38.84 49.04
C MET A 1 59.03 39.17 48.89
N LYS A 2 58.64 40.09 47.99
CA LYS A 2 57.25 40.53 47.78
C LYS A 2 56.65 39.74 46.62
N ILE A 3 55.55 39.02 46.83
CA ILE A 3 54.79 38.37 45.75
C ILE A 3 53.72 39.35 45.23
N LYS A 4 53.74 39.64 43.92
CA LYS A 4 52.72 40.43 43.20
C LYS A 4 51.41 39.64 43.10
N LYS A 5 50.28 40.26 43.45
CA LYS A 5 48.93 39.76 43.10
C LYS A 5 48.68 40.04 41.60
N GLY A 6 48.32 39.01 40.83
CA GLY A 6 47.92 39.12 39.42
C GLY A 6 46.47 39.60 39.25
N PRO A 7 46.06 40.08 38.05
CA PRO A 7 44.77 40.75 37.85
C PRO A 7 43.62 39.79 37.51
N THR A 8 42.50 40.02 38.22
CA THR A 8 41.08 39.99 37.81
C THR A 8 40.55 38.90 36.86
N ARG A 9 39.65 38.06 37.41
CA ARG A 9 38.77 37.13 36.69
C ARG A 9 37.74 37.93 35.88
N ASN A 10 37.76 37.83 34.55
CA ASN A 10 36.74 38.43 33.70
C ASN A 10 35.52 37.50 33.65
N ALA A 11 34.37 37.99 34.13
CA ALA A 11 33.13 37.26 34.25
C ALA A 11 32.46 37.12 32.87
N TYR A 12 32.65 35.97 32.22
CA TYR A 12 31.78 35.53 31.12
C TYR A 12 30.59 34.75 31.70
N GLY A 13 29.69 35.45 32.39
CA GLY A 13 28.40 34.91 32.80
C GLY A 13 27.32 35.49 31.90
N ILE A 14 26.83 34.70 30.93
CA ILE A 14 25.58 35.03 30.23
C ILE A 14 24.46 34.87 31.27
N ALA A 15 23.98 35.97 31.82
CA ALA A 15 22.82 35.97 32.70
C ALA A 15 21.58 35.68 31.84
N VAL A 16 21.09 34.45 31.89
CA VAL A 16 19.78 34.08 31.31
C VAL A 16 18.71 34.64 32.26
N ALA A 17 18.19 35.82 31.92
CA ALA A 17 17.03 36.40 32.57
C ALA A 17 15.75 35.83 31.91
N GLY A 18 14.94 35.12 32.70
CA GLY A 18 13.59 34.66 32.32
C GLY A 18 13.39 33.17 32.55
N GLY A 19 12.85 32.79 33.71
CA GLY A 19 12.35 31.44 33.94
C GLY A 19 10.97 31.26 33.31
N PHE A 20 10.76 30.13 32.62
CA PHE A 20 9.45 29.75 32.07
C PHE A 20 8.49 29.42 33.22
N THR A 21 7.26 29.92 33.17
CA THR A 21 6.25 29.62 34.19
C THR A 21 5.59 28.26 33.93
N LEU A 22 5.12 27.59 34.99
CA LEU A 22 4.38 26.33 34.88
C LEU A 22 3.09 26.49 34.06
N ILE A 23 2.43 27.65 34.14
CA ILE A 23 1.21 27.94 33.38
C ILE A 23 1.50 28.11 31.89
N GLU A 24 2.64 28.72 31.53
CA GLU A 24 3.07 28.84 30.13
C GLU A 24 3.37 27.46 29.51
N LEU A 25 3.99 26.53 30.24
CA LEU A 25 4.15 25.16 29.72
C LEU A 25 2.82 24.42 29.63
N LEU A 26 1.92 24.62 30.59
CA LEU A 26 0.62 23.95 30.62
C LEU A 26 -0.25 24.36 29.41
N VAL A 27 -0.32 25.66 29.09
CA VAL A 27 -1.12 26.12 27.94
C VAL A 27 -0.51 25.66 26.61
N VAL A 28 0.82 25.57 26.52
CA VAL A 28 1.49 25.12 25.28
C VAL A 28 1.19 23.66 24.99
N VAL A 29 1.32 22.77 25.97
CA VAL A 29 0.99 21.34 25.75
C VAL A 29 -0.50 21.15 25.49
N ALA A 30 -1.36 22.00 26.07
CA ALA A 30 -2.79 21.98 25.77
C ALA A 30 -3.07 22.34 24.30
N ILE A 31 -2.45 23.40 23.77
CA ILE A 31 -2.62 23.80 22.36
C ILE A 31 -2.02 22.74 21.41
N ILE A 32 -0.83 22.21 21.70
CA ILE A 32 -0.22 21.14 20.90
C ILE A 32 -1.13 19.90 20.87
N GLY A 33 -1.76 19.55 22.00
CA GLY A 33 -2.71 18.44 22.07
C GLY A 33 -3.90 18.61 21.13
N ILE A 34 -4.48 19.83 21.07
CA ILE A 34 -5.59 20.15 20.16
C ILE A 34 -5.14 20.03 18.71
N LEU A 35 -4.02 20.65 18.35
CA LEU A 35 -3.51 20.62 16.97
C LEU A 35 -3.13 19.21 16.51
N ALA A 36 -2.49 18.42 17.38
CA ALA A 36 -2.10 17.04 17.09
C ALA A 36 -3.32 16.15 16.77
N SER A 37 -4.44 16.35 17.45
CA SER A 37 -5.66 15.55 17.23
C SER A 37 -6.22 15.69 15.80
N VAL A 38 -6.23 16.91 15.26
CA VAL A 38 -6.70 17.18 13.88
C VAL A 38 -5.75 16.59 12.84
N VAL A 39 -4.44 16.72 13.08
CA VAL A 39 -3.41 16.18 12.18
C VAL A 39 -3.52 14.65 12.07
N LEU A 40 -3.77 13.94 13.17
CA LEU A 40 -3.86 12.48 13.17
C LEU A 40 -4.99 11.95 12.28
N VAL A 41 -6.16 12.60 12.29
CA VAL A 41 -7.29 12.21 11.42
C VAL A 41 -6.94 12.40 9.95
N SER A 42 -6.36 13.56 9.61
CA SER A 42 -5.95 13.86 8.24
C SER A 42 -4.86 12.91 7.70
N LEU A 43 -3.91 12.54 8.56
CA LEU A 43 -2.84 11.60 8.22
C LEU A 43 -3.37 10.19 7.96
N SER A 44 -4.35 9.73 8.74
CA SER A 44 -4.96 8.41 8.54
C SER A 44 -5.62 8.31 7.15
N ALA A 45 -6.40 9.33 6.77
CA ALA A 45 -7.02 9.39 5.44
C ALA A 45 -5.97 9.46 4.31
N ALA A 46 -4.90 10.25 4.49
CA ALA A 46 -3.81 10.34 3.52
C ALA A 46 -3.07 8.99 3.36
N LYS A 47 -2.84 8.26 4.45
CA LYS A 47 -2.23 6.93 4.42
C LYS A 47 -3.08 5.92 3.64
N ASN A 48 -4.40 5.92 3.83
CA ASN A 48 -5.28 5.03 3.09
C ASN A 48 -5.26 5.33 1.58
N LYS A 49 -5.30 6.60 1.18
CA LYS A 49 -5.15 6.99 -0.23
C LYS A 49 -3.79 6.60 -0.81
N GLY A 50 -2.72 6.68 -0.02
CA GLY A 50 -1.40 6.20 -0.42
C GLY A 50 -1.34 4.69 -0.61
N ALA A 51 -2.03 3.92 0.23
CA ALA A 51 -2.17 2.48 0.07
C ALA A 51 -2.94 2.14 -1.21
N ASP A 52 -4.03 2.87 -1.51
CA ASP A 52 -4.80 2.69 -2.74
C ASP A 52 -3.96 2.98 -3.99
N ALA A 53 -3.12 4.03 -3.97
CA ALA A 53 -2.19 4.30 -5.06
C ALA A 53 -1.18 3.16 -5.26
N ALA A 54 -0.70 2.55 -4.17
CA ALA A 54 0.18 1.38 -4.24
C ALA A 54 -0.54 0.14 -4.81
N VAL A 55 -1.80 -0.09 -4.45
CA VAL A 55 -2.65 -1.15 -5.06
C VAL A 55 -2.71 -0.95 -6.57
N LYS A 56 -3.05 0.26 -7.03
CA LYS A 56 -3.17 0.58 -8.46
C LYS A 56 -1.84 0.35 -9.21
N ALA A 57 -0.72 0.79 -8.65
CA ALA A 57 0.60 0.62 -9.25
C ALA A 57 1.04 -0.86 -9.33
N ASN A 58 0.80 -1.63 -8.27
CA ASN A 58 1.12 -3.05 -8.24
C ASN A 58 0.24 -3.85 -9.21
N LEU A 59 -1.05 -3.55 -9.32
CA LEU A 59 -1.94 -4.21 -10.29
C LEU A 59 -1.61 -3.83 -11.75
N HIS A 60 -1.07 -2.65 -12.00
CA HIS A 60 -0.46 -2.34 -13.31
C HIS A 60 0.75 -3.23 -13.62
N THR A 61 1.55 -3.58 -12.61
CA THR A 61 2.65 -4.55 -12.79
C THR A 61 2.10 -5.93 -13.10
N VAL A 62 1.01 -6.35 -12.45
CA VAL A 62 0.32 -7.62 -12.74
C VAL A 62 -0.14 -7.69 -14.19
N ILE A 63 -0.74 -6.63 -14.74
CA ILE A 63 -1.13 -6.56 -16.17
C ILE A 63 0.07 -6.88 -17.06
N ASN A 64 1.18 -6.15 -16.89
CA ASN A 64 2.37 -6.35 -17.74
C ASN A 64 2.93 -7.78 -17.62
N GLN A 65 2.94 -8.34 -16.42
CA GLN A 65 3.43 -9.71 -16.18
C GLN A 65 2.48 -10.77 -16.74
N ALA A 66 1.17 -10.50 -16.80
CA ALA A 66 0.20 -11.42 -17.38
C ALA A 66 0.35 -11.51 -18.90
N GLU A 67 0.61 -10.38 -19.57
CA GLU A 67 0.90 -10.36 -21.00
C GLU A 67 2.22 -11.08 -21.33
N LEU A 68 3.27 -10.85 -20.53
CA LEU A 68 4.54 -11.58 -20.68
C LEU A 68 4.33 -13.09 -20.46
N PHE A 69 3.56 -13.48 -19.44
CA PHE A 69 3.25 -14.87 -19.18
C PHE A 69 2.52 -15.51 -20.37
N ALA A 70 1.50 -14.84 -20.92
CA ALA A 70 0.74 -15.34 -22.05
C ALA A 70 1.63 -15.53 -23.30
N SER A 71 2.53 -14.57 -23.56
CA SER A 71 3.51 -14.66 -24.65
C SER A 71 4.40 -15.91 -24.53
N ASP A 72 4.82 -16.27 -23.32
CA ASP A 72 5.67 -17.44 -23.07
C ASP A 72 4.90 -18.78 -23.12
N HIS A 73 3.56 -18.74 -22.99
CA HIS A 73 2.70 -19.92 -22.85
C HIS A 73 1.72 -20.12 -24.01
N GLY A 74 1.97 -19.48 -25.17
CA GLY A 74 1.16 -19.63 -26.38
C GLY A 74 -0.24 -19.04 -26.23
N ASP A 75 -0.30 -17.79 -25.77
CA ASP A 75 -1.52 -17.00 -25.54
C ASP A 75 -2.46 -17.59 -24.49
N LYS A 76 -1.89 -18.29 -23.51
CA LYS A 76 -2.62 -18.87 -22.38
C LYS A 76 -2.17 -18.29 -21.07
N TYR A 77 -3.12 -18.08 -20.17
CA TYR A 77 -2.88 -17.51 -18.84
C TYR A 77 -2.60 -18.56 -17.76
N TRP A 78 -2.22 -19.77 -18.14
CA TRP A 78 -1.78 -20.81 -17.20
C TRP A 78 -0.74 -21.74 -17.84
N PRO A 79 0.07 -22.46 -17.04
CA PRO A 79 0.98 -23.46 -17.58
C PRO A 79 0.22 -24.71 -18.06
N THR A 80 0.93 -25.61 -18.74
CA THR A 80 0.36 -26.90 -19.19
C THR A 80 -0.19 -27.70 -18.00
N GLY A 81 -1.47 -28.07 -18.05
CA GLY A 81 -2.15 -28.75 -16.95
C GLY A 81 -2.66 -27.81 -15.84
N GLY A 82 -2.83 -26.53 -16.15
CA GLY A 82 -3.27 -25.52 -15.19
C GLY A 82 -4.64 -25.76 -14.57
N ALA A 83 -4.88 -25.07 -13.45
CA ALA A 83 -6.11 -25.14 -12.68
C ALA A 83 -6.79 -23.77 -12.62
N LEU A 84 -8.12 -23.78 -12.58
CA LEU A 84 -8.93 -22.56 -12.43
C LEU A 84 -8.63 -21.92 -11.07
N VAL A 85 -8.40 -20.61 -11.06
CA VAL A 85 -8.52 -19.78 -9.87
C VAL A 85 -9.83 -19.02 -9.96
N ASN A 86 -10.66 -19.10 -8.92
CA ASN A 86 -11.90 -18.35 -8.80
C ASN A 86 -12.23 -18.15 -7.32
N GLY A 87 -11.66 -17.12 -6.71
CA GLY A 87 -11.69 -16.96 -5.27
C GLY A 87 -10.65 -15.99 -4.77
N ALA A 88 -10.26 -16.14 -3.51
CA ALA A 88 -9.11 -15.41 -2.96
C ALA A 88 -7.85 -15.66 -3.80
N CYS A 89 -7.05 -14.62 -3.95
CA CYS A 89 -5.82 -14.67 -4.70
C CYS A 89 -4.78 -15.59 -4.03
N PRO A 90 -4.02 -16.38 -4.81
CA PRO A 90 -2.93 -17.17 -4.25
C PRO A 90 -1.87 -16.30 -3.56
N ILE A 91 -1.52 -16.64 -2.31
CA ILE A 91 -0.50 -15.93 -1.50
C ILE A 91 0.77 -16.75 -1.24
N THR A 92 0.92 -17.87 -1.94
CA THR A 92 2.10 -18.72 -1.90
C THR A 92 2.69 -18.84 -3.30
N TYR A 93 3.98 -18.56 -3.45
CA TYR A 93 4.72 -18.78 -4.69
C TYR A 93 5.06 -20.26 -4.85
N VAL A 94 4.88 -20.79 -6.06
CA VAL A 94 5.25 -22.16 -6.42
C VAL A 94 5.86 -22.13 -7.81
N GLU A 95 7.15 -22.47 -7.95
CA GLU A 95 7.87 -22.40 -9.24
C GLU A 95 7.18 -23.19 -10.36
N SER A 96 6.51 -24.29 -10.02
CA SER A 96 5.67 -25.08 -10.93
C SER A 96 4.20 -25.00 -10.55
N GLY A 97 3.75 -23.81 -10.14
CA GLY A 97 2.35 -23.52 -9.81
C GLY A 97 1.41 -23.84 -10.97
N THR A 98 0.14 -24.06 -10.66
CA THR A 98 -0.86 -24.49 -11.66
C THR A 98 -1.60 -23.31 -12.32
N ASN A 99 -1.24 -22.08 -11.97
CA ASN A 99 -1.83 -20.86 -12.50
C ASN A 99 -0.76 -19.76 -12.61
N MET A 100 -1.03 -18.70 -13.37
CA MET A 100 -0.04 -17.63 -13.59
C MET A 100 0.32 -16.85 -12.31
N PHE A 101 -0.59 -16.74 -11.35
CA PHE A 101 -0.36 -15.97 -10.11
C PHE A 101 0.67 -16.64 -9.19
N GLU A 102 0.75 -17.97 -9.22
CA GLU A 102 1.70 -18.74 -8.41
C GLU A 102 3.03 -19.00 -9.10
N SER A 103 3.01 -19.17 -10.43
CA SER A 103 4.16 -19.61 -11.22
C SER A 103 5.06 -18.47 -11.71
N ASN A 104 4.55 -17.24 -11.83
CA ASN A 104 5.37 -16.07 -12.14
C ASN A 104 5.73 -15.31 -10.85
N LYS A 105 7.01 -15.32 -10.48
CA LYS A 105 7.48 -14.68 -9.24
C LYS A 105 7.25 -13.17 -9.20
N GLN A 106 7.46 -12.47 -10.33
CA GLN A 106 7.31 -11.00 -10.39
C GLN A 106 5.84 -10.60 -10.24
N MET A 107 4.95 -11.33 -10.92
CA MET A 107 3.51 -11.17 -10.76
C MET A 107 3.08 -11.46 -9.32
N PHE A 108 3.55 -12.56 -8.75
CA PHE A 108 3.27 -12.96 -7.38
C PHE A 108 3.67 -11.88 -6.37
N ASP A 109 4.90 -11.36 -6.46
CA ASP A 109 5.40 -10.33 -5.55
C ASP A 109 4.56 -9.05 -5.66
N ALA A 110 4.20 -8.62 -6.88
CA ALA A 110 3.35 -7.46 -7.11
C ALA A 110 1.93 -7.66 -6.55
N LEU A 111 1.31 -8.81 -6.82
CA LEU A 111 0.00 -9.16 -6.32
C LEU A 111 -0.04 -9.21 -4.80
N LYS A 112 0.95 -9.86 -4.17
CA LYS A 112 1.08 -9.94 -2.72
C LYS A 112 1.19 -8.56 -2.07
N GLU A 113 1.99 -7.66 -2.64
CA GLU A 113 2.09 -6.30 -2.13
C GLU A 113 0.80 -5.48 -2.37
N ALA A 114 0.08 -5.69 -3.48
CA ALA A 114 -1.24 -5.09 -3.68
C ALA A 114 -2.22 -5.54 -2.58
N ILE A 115 -2.34 -6.84 -2.32
CA ILE A 115 -3.25 -7.41 -1.32
C ILE A 115 -2.96 -6.87 0.08
N LYS A 116 -1.68 -6.78 0.44
CA LYS A 116 -1.22 -6.22 1.72
C LYS A 116 -1.61 -4.74 1.88
N GLN A 117 -1.59 -3.98 0.79
CA GLN A 117 -1.99 -2.57 0.80
C GLN A 117 -3.51 -2.39 0.69
N GLY A 118 -4.24 -3.34 0.14
CA GLY A 118 -5.69 -3.30 -0.02
C GLY A 118 -6.50 -3.80 1.19
N SER A 119 -7.80 -3.96 0.95
CA SER A 119 -8.80 -4.45 1.90
C SER A 119 -9.57 -5.64 1.30
N GLY A 120 -8.88 -6.78 1.21
CA GLY A 120 -9.40 -8.00 0.59
C GLY A 120 -9.06 -8.10 -0.90
N ASP A 121 -9.33 -9.27 -1.46
CA ASP A 121 -8.87 -9.65 -2.78
C ASP A 121 -9.76 -10.72 -3.43
N TYR A 122 -9.74 -10.73 -4.75
CA TYR A 122 -10.35 -11.77 -5.55
C TYR A 122 -9.60 -11.91 -6.87
N CYS A 123 -9.30 -13.15 -7.24
CA CYS A 123 -8.60 -13.49 -8.45
C CYS A 123 -9.41 -14.50 -9.24
N PHE A 124 -9.38 -14.30 -10.56
CA PHE A 124 -9.86 -15.24 -11.54
C PHE A 124 -8.73 -15.57 -12.50
N ASN A 125 -8.53 -16.85 -12.80
CA ASN A 125 -7.61 -17.30 -13.84
C ASN A 125 -8.11 -18.57 -14.49
N SER A 126 -8.10 -18.58 -15.82
CA SER A 126 -8.41 -19.71 -16.69
C SER A 126 -7.39 -19.77 -17.84
N SER A 127 -7.55 -20.69 -18.79
CA SER A 127 -6.70 -20.71 -19.99
C SER A 127 -6.73 -19.42 -20.80
N SER A 128 -7.87 -18.73 -20.85
CA SER A 128 -8.13 -17.66 -21.82
C SER A 128 -8.58 -16.34 -21.20
N ALA A 129 -8.78 -16.30 -19.89
CA ALA A 129 -9.21 -15.10 -19.18
C ALA A 129 -8.60 -15.04 -17.79
N TRP A 130 -8.33 -13.82 -17.34
CA TRP A 130 -7.88 -13.53 -15.99
C TRP A 130 -8.44 -12.18 -15.53
N ALA A 131 -8.66 -12.07 -14.23
CA ALA A 131 -8.97 -10.80 -13.58
C ALA A 131 -8.47 -10.80 -12.14
N VAL A 132 -8.15 -9.61 -11.64
CA VAL A 132 -7.76 -9.38 -10.25
C VAL A 132 -8.49 -8.16 -9.74
N ALA A 133 -9.15 -8.30 -8.59
CA ALA A 133 -9.75 -7.22 -7.85
C ALA A 133 -9.12 -7.14 -6.46
N VAL A 134 -8.69 -5.94 -6.07
CA VAL A 134 -8.19 -5.66 -4.72
C VAL A 134 -8.98 -4.50 -4.12
N GLY A 135 -9.49 -4.69 -2.91
CA GLY A 135 -10.34 -3.71 -2.24
C GLY A 135 -9.53 -2.48 -1.84
N LEU A 136 -10.13 -1.30 -1.93
CA LEU A 136 -9.49 -0.04 -1.53
C LEU A 136 -9.65 0.20 -0.02
N LYS A 137 -8.66 0.85 0.59
CA LYS A 137 -8.68 1.22 2.02
C LYS A 137 -9.35 2.55 2.27
N ALA A 138 -9.37 3.47 1.30
CA ALA A 138 -10.11 4.73 1.48
C ALA A 138 -11.63 4.51 1.44
N ASP A 139 -12.11 3.57 0.62
CA ASP A 139 -13.50 3.12 0.59
C ASP A 139 -13.54 1.60 0.41
N THR A 140 -13.92 0.88 1.47
CA THR A 140 -13.96 -0.59 1.49
C THR A 140 -15.09 -1.18 0.65
N SER A 141 -15.98 -0.34 0.12
CA SER A 141 -17.04 -0.75 -0.82
C SER A 141 -16.56 -0.70 -2.28
N HIS A 142 -15.36 -0.19 -2.52
CA HIS A 142 -14.76 -0.04 -3.83
C HIS A 142 -13.53 -0.95 -3.99
N SER A 143 -13.29 -1.40 -5.22
CA SER A 143 -12.11 -2.20 -5.57
C SER A 143 -11.42 -1.63 -6.80
N TRP A 144 -10.10 -1.79 -6.89
CA TRP A 144 -9.40 -1.64 -8.17
C TRP A 144 -9.42 -3.00 -8.87
N CYS A 145 -10.07 -3.05 -10.03
CA CYS A 145 -10.20 -4.25 -10.83
C CYS A 145 -9.41 -4.11 -12.14
N VAL A 146 -8.65 -5.16 -12.44
CA VAL A 146 -7.91 -5.33 -13.70
C VAL A 146 -8.26 -6.66 -14.36
N ASP A 147 -8.28 -6.71 -15.70
CA ASP A 147 -8.56 -7.94 -16.44
C ASP A 147 -7.79 -8.05 -17.77
N ASN A 148 -7.93 -9.22 -18.41
CA ASN A 148 -7.30 -9.57 -19.69
C ASN A 148 -7.83 -8.79 -20.90
N SER A 149 -8.88 -7.98 -20.75
CA SER A 149 -9.37 -7.09 -21.80
C SER A 149 -8.70 -5.72 -21.77
N GLY A 150 -7.78 -5.50 -20.83
CA GLY A 150 -7.08 -4.24 -20.64
C GLY A 150 -7.82 -3.24 -19.75
N VAL A 151 -8.88 -3.69 -19.05
CA VAL A 151 -9.55 -2.85 -18.05
C VAL A 151 -8.62 -2.65 -16.86
N ALA A 152 -8.54 -1.42 -16.38
CA ALA A 152 -7.92 -1.05 -15.12
C ALA A 152 -8.72 0.11 -14.53
N LYS A 153 -9.72 -0.21 -13.70
CA LYS A 153 -10.68 0.78 -13.20
C LYS A 153 -11.06 0.52 -11.75
N GLU A 154 -11.57 1.57 -11.13
CA GLU A 154 -12.23 1.48 -9.84
C GLU A 154 -13.68 1.07 -10.06
N VAL A 155 -14.15 0.11 -9.27
CA VAL A 155 -15.50 -0.45 -9.34
C VAL A 155 -16.18 -0.33 -7.99
N ALA A 156 -17.50 -0.09 -7.98
CA ALA A 156 -18.29 0.10 -6.76
C ALA A 156 -18.73 -1.25 -6.17
N HIS A 157 -17.77 -2.16 -6.05
CA HIS A 157 -17.96 -3.54 -5.58
C HIS A 157 -16.85 -3.93 -4.63
N THR A 158 -17.15 -4.85 -3.70
CA THR A 158 -16.11 -5.54 -2.94
C THR A 158 -15.38 -6.54 -3.86
N PRO A 159 -14.16 -6.99 -3.51
CA PRO A 159 -13.36 -7.79 -4.44
C PRO A 159 -14.08 -9.03 -4.97
N SER A 160 -14.83 -9.72 -4.11
CA SER A 160 -15.57 -10.94 -4.49
C SER A 160 -16.73 -10.73 -5.46
N THR A 161 -17.23 -9.50 -5.60
CA THR A 161 -18.29 -9.16 -6.55
C THR A 161 -17.80 -8.25 -7.68
N ALA A 162 -16.54 -7.82 -7.65
CA ALA A 162 -15.92 -6.98 -8.69
C ALA A 162 -15.62 -7.73 -10.00
N ILE A 163 -15.62 -9.07 -9.97
CA ILE A 163 -15.29 -9.93 -11.10
C ILE A 163 -16.50 -10.81 -11.44
N SER A 164 -16.90 -10.83 -12.71
CA SER A 164 -17.95 -11.71 -13.23
C SER A 164 -17.52 -13.17 -13.27
N GLY A 165 -18.48 -14.10 -13.39
CA GLY A 165 -18.17 -15.53 -13.58
C GLY A 165 -17.40 -15.87 -14.86
N ALA A 166 -17.24 -14.91 -15.78
CA ALA A 166 -16.42 -15.03 -16.98
C ALA A 166 -14.99 -14.50 -16.80
N GLY A 167 -14.63 -13.98 -15.61
CA GLY A 167 -13.29 -13.46 -15.35
C GLY A 167 -13.05 -12.06 -15.90
N VAL A 168 -14.07 -11.19 -15.88
CA VAL A 168 -14.01 -9.81 -16.38
C VAL A 168 -14.50 -8.85 -15.29
N CYS A 169 -13.87 -7.68 -15.20
CA CYS A 169 -14.26 -6.63 -14.26
C CYS A 169 -15.65 -6.07 -14.57
N ILE A 170 -16.51 -5.98 -13.56
CA ILE A 170 -17.85 -5.41 -13.68
C ILE A 170 -17.92 -4.00 -13.08
N ASP A 171 -18.81 -3.16 -13.62
CA ASP A 171 -19.08 -1.82 -13.09
C ASP A 171 -19.89 -1.84 -11.80
#